data_AF-A0A494JC62-F1
#
_entry.id   AF-A0A494JC62-F1
#
_cell.length_a   1.000
_cell.length_b   1.000
_cell.length_c   1.000
_cell.angle_alpha   90.00
_cell.angle_beta   90.00
_cell.angle_gamma   90.00
#
_symmetry.space_group_name_H-M   'P 1'
#
loop_
_entity.id
_entity.type
_entity.pdbx_description
1 polymer ?
#
loop_
_entity_poly.entity_id
_entity_poly.type
_entity_poly.pdbx_seq_one_letter_code
_entity_poly.pdbx_strand_id
1 'polypeptide(L)'
;MLITPIELKARIERVKDVVPTLVQNSLVDANLVQLNINNLMQGKDSRGVNMPPYGQPEYAHFKTSINPRNRGFWDLRVTGNYHKNIVVDISPTKVYFHNLLKGPKYTWLENQFEKKGVQPLGLPEKQIKEVQIKNNKDLSKKIIYMINNGL
;
A
#
# COMPACT_ATOMS: atom_id res chain seq x y z
N MET A 1 -7.59 21.29 -36.77
CA MET A 1 -6.69 20.55 -37.67
C MET A 1 -6.85 19.08 -37.35
N LEU A 2 -7.21 18.23 -38.32
CA LEU A 2 -7.32 16.79 -38.09
C LEU A 2 -5.92 16.21 -37.89
N ILE A 3 -5.71 15.47 -36.79
CA ILE A 3 -4.45 14.78 -36.53
C ILE A 3 -4.24 13.69 -37.59
N THR A 4 -3.04 13.60 -38.16
CA THR A 4 -2.74 12.51 -39.11
C THR A 4 -2.60 11.19 -38.34
N PRO A 5 -2.86 10.04 -38.98
CA PRO A 5 -2.62 8.74 -38.35
C PRO A 5 -1.18 8.56 -37.85
N ILE A 6 -0.20 9.14 -38.55
CA ILE A 6 1.22 9.09 -38.17
C ILE A 6 1.46 9.89 -36.89
N GLU A 7 0.94 11.11 -36.80
CA GLU A 7 1.07 11.97 -35.61
C GLU A 7 0.34 11.36 -34.42
N LEU A 8 -0.85 10.78 -34.63
CA LEU A 8 -1.60 10.07 -33.59
C LEU A 8 -0.80 8.90 -33.01
N LYS A 9 -0.21 8.07 -33.88
CA LYS A 9 0.67 6.96 -33.45
C LYS A 9 1.86 7.46 -32.64
N ALA A 10 2.54 8.51 -33.11
CA ALA A 10 3.70 9.08 -32.41
C ALA A 10 3.34 9.64 -31.03
N ARG A 11 2.14 10.20 -30.86
CA ARG A 11 1.64 10.65 -29.55
C ARG A 11 1.30 9.48 -28.62
N ILE A 12 0.68 8.42 -29.14
CA ILE A 12 0.38 7.22 -28.33
C ILE A 12 1.67 6.60 -27.78
N GLU A 13 2.72 6.46 -28.60
CA GLU A 13 4.01 5.93 -28.12
C GLU A 13 4.63 6.83 -27.05
N ARG A 14 4.64 8.15 -27.24
CA ARG A 14 5.13 9.10 -26.23
C ARG A 14 4.34 9.03 -24.93
N VAL A 15 3.02 8.90 -25.00
CA VAL A 15 2.16 8.80 -23.81
C VAL A 15 2.43 7.50 -23.06
N LYS A 16 2.63 6.39 -23.77
CA LYS A 16 2.98 5.09 -23.17
C LYS A 16 4.24 5.18 -22.29
N ASP A 17 5.22 6.01 -22.66
CA ASP A 17 6.43 6.22 -21.86
C ASP A 17 6.17 7.02 -20.58
N VAL A 18 5.16 7.89 -20.56
CA VAL A 18 4.83 8.78 -19.43
C VAL A 18 3.79 8.17 -18.47
N VAL A 19 2.96 7.24 -18.95
CA VAL A 19 1.91 6.56 -18.15
C VAL A 19 2.43 5.97 -16.83
N PRO A 20 3.58 5.26 -16.78
CA PRO A 20 4.09 4.72 -15.52
C PRO A 20 4.31 5.80 -14.45
N THR A 21 4.84 6.96 -14.83
CA THR A 21 5.06 8.11 -13.93
C THR A 21 3.73 8.73 -13.49
N LEU A 22 2.73 8.82 -14.38
CA LEU A 22 1.40 9.31 -14.00
C LEU A 22 0.73 8.39 -12.97
N VAL A 23 0.87 7.08 -13.15
CA VAL A 23 0.35 6.08 -12.19
C VAL A 23 1.09 6.20 -10.86
N GLN A 24 2.43 6.30 -10.88
CA GLN A 24 3.25 6.52 -9.69
C GLN A 24 2.77 7.74 -8.91
N ASN A 25 2.63 8.90 -9.55
CA ASN A 25 2.19 10.13 -8.89
C ASN A 25 0.81 9.98 -8.25
N SER A 26 -0.12 9.29 -8.93
CA SER A 26 -1.44 9.03 -8.37
C SER A 26 -1.41 8.15 -7.10
N LEU A 27 -0.41 7.26 -7.00
CA LEU A 27 -0.24 6.38 -5.84
C LEU A 27 0.42 7.11 -4.66
N VAL A 28 1.29 8.10 -4.92
CA VAL A 28 1.87 8.97 -3.88
C VAL A 28 0.75 9.69 -3.11
N ASP A 29 -0.28 10.16 -3.82
CA ASP A 29 -1.41 10.88 -3.23
C ASP A 29 -2.41 9.95 -2.49
N ALA A 30 -2.28 8.63 -2.62
CA ALA A 30 -3.29 7.67 -2.19
C ALA A 30 -3.22 7.26 -0.70
N ASN A 31 -2.34 7.89 0.09
CA ASN A 31 -2.15 7.63 1.52
C ASN A 31 -2.01 6.12 1.87
N LEU A 32 -1.17 5.42 1.10
CA LEU A 32 -1.00 3.97 1.17
C LEU A 32 -0.54 3.48 2.56
N VAL A 33 0.28 4.28 3.25
CA VAL A 33 0.73 3.99 4.63
C VAL A 33 -0.46 3.90 5.58
N GLN A 34 -1.40 4.85 5.51
CA GLN A 34 -2.58 4.82 6.37
C GLN A 34 -3.49 3.63 6.07
N LEU A 35 -3.59 3.20 4.80
CA LEU A 35 -4.31 1.99 4.45
C LEU A 35 -3.66 0.74 5.08
N ASN A 36 -2.33 0.63 5.05
CA ASN A 36 -1.64 -0.50 5.67
C ASN A 36 -1.82 -0.48 7.19
N ILE A 37 -1.70 0.69 7.84
CA ILE A 37 -2.00 0.86 9.27
C ILE A 37 -3.44 0.45 9.58
N ASN A 38 -4.42 0.82 8.76
CA ASN A 38 -5.82 0.45 8.96
C ASN A 38 -6.06 -1.06 8.85
N ASN A 39 -5.30 -1.76 8.00
CA ASN A 39 -5.33 -3.22 7.92
C ASN A 39 -4.70 -3.86 9.16
N LEU A 40 -3.53 -3.37 9.59
CA LEU A 40 -2.90 -3.81 10.83
C LEU A 40 -3.82 -3.61 12.03
N MET A 41 -4.52 -2.48 12.12
CA MET A 41 -5.51 -2.21 13.17
C MET A 41 -6.70 -3.19 13.19
N GLN A 42 -6.97 -3.87 12.07
CA GLN A 42 -7.95 -4.95 11.98
C GLN A 42 -7.35 -6.34 12.26
N GLY A 43 -6.07 -6.38 12.62
CA GLY A 43 -5.27 -7.58 12.76
C GLY A 43 -5.05 -8.29 11.43
N LYS A 44 -4.83 -7.55 10.33
CA LYS A 44 -4.59 -8.12 8.99
C LYS A 44 -3.19 -7.80 8.48
N ASP A 45 -2.61 -8.76 7.78
CA ASP A 45 -1.31 -8.66 7.12
C ASP A 45 -1.41 -8.00 5.73
N SER A 46 -0.29 -7.93 5.00
CA SER A 46 -0.20 -7.35 3.66
C SER A 46 -1.04 -8.06 2.61
N ARG A 47 -1.42 -9.32 2.85
CA ARG A 47 -2.27 -10.12 1.96
C ARG A 47 -3.74 -9.99 2.35
N GLY A 48 -4.04 -9.33 3.46
CA GLY A 48 -5.39 -9.19 4.02
C GLY A 48 -5.82 -10.39 4.86
N VAL A 49 -4.90 -11.31 5.14
CA VAL A 49 -5.11 -12.46 6.00
C VAL A 49 -4.96 -12.03 7.45
N ASN A 50 -5.60 -12.73 8.39
CA ASN A 50 -5.43 -12.44 9.80
C ASN A 50 -3.95 -12.61 10.20
N MET A 51 -3.42 -11.62 10.91
CA MET A 51 -2.19 -11.71 11.68
C MET A 51 -2.32 -12.84 12.71
N PRO A 52 -1.21 -13.30 13.32
CA PRO A 52 -1.27 -14.31 14.38
C PRO A 52 -2.13 -13.86 15.56
N PRO A 53 -2.82 -14.78 16.25
CA PRO A 53 -3.48 -14.46 17.49
C PRO A 53 -2.48 -14.17 18.61
N TYR A 54 -2.90 -13.42 19.62
CA TYR A 54 -2.15 -13.31 20.86
C TYR A 54 -2.18 -14.65 21.61
N GLY A 55 -1.01 -15.18 22.00
CA GLY A 55 -0.90 -16.52 22.59
C GLY A 55 -1.44 -16.63 24.02
N GLN A 56 -1.40 -15.53 24.79
CA GLN A 56 -1.88 -15.49 26.18
C GLN A 56 -3.30 -14.92 26.23
N PRO A 57 -4.30 -15.64 26.78
CA PRO A 57 -5.70 -15.19 26.78
C PRO A 57 -5.91 -13.83 27.43
N GLU A 58 -5.37 -13.61 28.63
CA GLU A 58 -5.47 -12.34 29.34
C GLU A 58 -4.87 -11.18 28.53
N TYR A 59 -3.73 -11.42 27.90
CA TYR A 59 -3.09 -10.44 27.02
C TYR A 59 -3.92 -10.18 25.76
N ALA A 60 -4.52 -11.22 25.17
CA ALA A 60 -5.43 -11.10 24.04
C ALA A 60 -6.66 -10.25 24.39
N HIS A 61 -7.27 -10.50 25.55
CA HIS A 61 -8.39 -9.72 26.07
C HIS A 61 -8.00 -8.26 26.30
N PHE A 62 -6.86 -8.00 26.93
CA PHE A 62 -6.35 -6.65 27.12
C PHE A 62 -6.10 -5.91 25.80
N LYS A 63 -5.50 -6.57 24.80
CA LYS A 63 -5.30 -5.96 23.48
C LYS A 63 -6.60 -5.69 22.75
N THR A 64 -7.57 -6.60 22.89
CA THR A 64 -8.89 -6.47 22.29
C THR A 64 -9.70 -5.37 22.98
N SER A 65 -9.57 -5.18 24.30
CA SER A 65 -10.24 -4.08 25.01
C SER A 65 -9.69 -2.71 24.59
N ILE A 66 -8.39 -2.62 24.28
CA ILE A 66 -7.78 -1.39 23.74
C ILE A 66 -8.18 -1.18 22.28
N ASN A 67 -8.18 -2.23 21.45
CA ASN A 67 -8.55 -2.19 20.04
C ASN A 67 -9.49 -3.35 19.66
N PRO A 68 -10.81 -3.17 19.80
CA PRO A 68 -11.76 -4.23 19.47
C PRO A 68 -11.70 -4.67 17.99
N ARG A 69 -11.21 -3.81 17.11
CA ARG A 69 -11.11 -4.07 15.66
C ARG A 69 -10.09 -5.16 15.32
N ASN A 70 -9.11 -5.41 16.19
CA ASN A 70 -8.10 -6.43 15.96
C ASN A 70 -8.64 -7.87 16.10
N ARG A 71 -9.78 -8.03 16.78
CA ARG A 71 -10.45 -9.33 16.99
C ARG A 71 -9.54 -10.40 17.61
N GLY A 72 -8.62 -9.99 18.50
CA GLY A 72 -7.67 -10.90 19.15
C GLY A 72 -6.40 -11.22 18.34
N PHE A 73 -6.23 -10.60 17.17
CA PHE A 73 -5.04 -10.75 16.34
C PHE A 73 -4.04 -9.62 16.56
N TRP A 74 -2.77 -9.86 16.21
CA TRP A 74 -1.74 -8.84 16.34
C TRP A 74 -2.06 -7.63 15.48
N ASP A 75 -2.20 -6.49 16.13
CA ASP A 75 -2.44 -5.20 15.47
C ASP A 75 -1.26 -4.25 15.57
N LEU A 76 -0.18 -4.68 16.23
CA LEU A 76 1.07 -3.96 16.46
C LEU A 76 0.90 -2.58 17.12
N ARG A 77 -0.30 -2.24 17.62
CA ARG A 77 -0.64 -0.93 18.18
C ARG A 77 0.18 -0.56 19.40
N VAL A 78 0.42 -1.54 20.29
CA VAL A 78 1.16 -1.30 21.55
C VAL A 78 2.67 -1.27 21.33
N THR A 79 3.15 -1.78 20.20
CA THR A 79 4.43 -1.36 19.66
C THR A 79 4.20 -0.04 18.92
N GLY A 80 3.69 1.00 19.58
CA GLY A 80 3.21 2.24 18.93
C GLY A 80 4.23 2.94 18.04
N ASN A 81 5.52 2.59 18.16
CA ASN A 81 6.58 3.01 17.25
C ASN A 81 6.53 2.27 15.90
N TYR A 82 6.04 1.04 15.83
CA TYR A 82 5.92 0.25 14.60
C TYR A 82 5.12 1.01 13.54
N HIS A 83 3.87 1.42 13.85
CA HIS A 83 3.03 2.16 12.90
C HIS A 83 3.63 3.51 12.47
N LYS A 84 4.30 4.21 13.40
CA LYS A 84 4.91 5.53 13.13
C LYS A 84 6.10 5.46 12.18
N ASN A 85 6.70 4.29 12.01
CA ASN A 85 7.91 4.10 11.21
C ASN A 85 7.64 3.36 9.89
N ILE A 86 6.37 3.14 9.53
CA ILE A 86 6.02 2.56 8.23
C ILE A 86 6.22 3.62 7.15
N VAL A 87 6.97 3.26 6.12
CA VAL A 87 7.25 4.09 4.95
C VAL A 87 6.94 3.29 3.69
N VAL A 88 6.59 3.98 2.62
CA VAL A 88 6.35 3.40 1.30
C VAL A 88 7.23 4.07 0.27
N ASP A 89 7.96 3.26 -0.49
CA ASP A 89 8.64 3.67 -1.71
C ASP A 89 7.78 3.29 -2.90
N ILE A 90 7.54 4.26 -3.79
CA ILE A 90 6.72 4.06 -4.98
C ILE A 90 7.61 4.34 -6.19
N SER A 91 7.89 3.30 -6.95
CA SER A 91 8.53 3.38 -8.26
C SER A 91 7.53 3.04 -9.36
N PRO A 92 7.84 3.33 -10.64
CA PRO A 92 7.01 2.92 -11.77
C PRO A 92 6.75 1.42 -11.87
N THR A 93 7.60 0.60 -11.24
CA THR A 93 7.53 -0.87 -11.33
C THR A 93 7.13 -1.55 -10.04
N LYS A 94 7.24 -0.87 -8.89
CA LYS A 94 7.04 -1.49 -7.57
C LYS A 94 6.55 -0.48 -6.54
N VAL A 95 5.58 -0.93 -5.73
CA VAL A 95 5.26 -0.31 -4.45
C VAL A 95 5.87 -1.17 -3.36
N TYR A 96 6.76 -0.60 -2.56
CA TYR A 96 7.49 -1.32 -1.52
C TYR A 96 7.27 -0.66 -0.17
N PHE A 97 6.75 -1.42 0.79
CA PHE A 97 6.57 -0.97 2.16
C PHE A 97 7.72 -1.47 3.02
N HIS A 98 8.25 -0.61 3.87
CA HIS A 98 9.30 -0.97 4.81
C HIS A 98 9.09 -0.23 6.15
N ASN A 99 9.80 -0.67 7.19
CA ASN A 99 9.75 -0.05 8.51
C ASN A 99 11.13 0.48 8.91
N LEU A 100 11.18 1.73 9.35
CA LEU A 100 12.41 2.39 9.78
C LEU A 100 12.80 2.07 11.23
N LEU A 101 11.95 1.36 11.98
CA LEU A 101 12.23 1.00 13.36
C LEU A 101 13.48 0.11 13.45
N LYS A 102 14.34 0.40 14.43
CA LYS A 102 15.55 -0.35 14.73
C LYS A 102 15.57 -0.80 16.19
N GLY A 103 16.42 -1.79 16.49
CA GLY A 103 16.72 -2.25 17.84
C GLY A 103 16.11 -3.61 18.21
N PRO A 104 16.43 -4.13 19.40
CA PRO A 104 16.18 -5.53 19.77
C PRO A 104 14.71 -5.95 19.68
N LYS A 105 13.79 -5.04 20.06
CA LYS A 105 12.35 -5.29 20.01
C LYS A 105 11.84 -5.44 18.57
N TYR A 106 12.38 -4.66 17.64
CA TYR A 106 12.03 -4.78 16.22
C TYR A 106 12.61 -6.06 15.62
N THR A 107 13.87 -6.37 15.90
CA THR A 107 14.50 -7.64 15.50
C THR A 107 13.71 -8.85 16.01
N TRP A 108 13.23 -8.79 17.26
CA TRP A 108 12.37 -9.83 17.80
C TRP A 108 11.06 -9.95 17.01
N LEU A 109 10.41 -8.84 16.65
CA LEU A 109 9.19 -8.85 15.83
C LEU A 109 9.42 -9.44 14.44
N GLU A 110 10.48 -9.01 13.74
CA GLU A 110 10.85 -9.55 12.42
C GLU A 110 11.05 -11.08 12.49
N ASN A 111 11.79 -11.56 13.50
CA ASN A 111 11.96 -12.99 13.73
C ASN A 111 10.63 -13.71 14.00
N GLN A 112 9.66 -13.07 14.66
CA GLN A 112 8.33 -13.65 14.84
C GLN A 112 7.53 -13.68 13.54
N PHE A 113 7.64 -12.65 12.71
CA PHE A 113 6.98 -12.59 11.41
C PHE A 113 7.51 -13.69 10.49
N GLU A 114 8.82 -13.85 10.41
CA GLU A 114 9.47 -14.90 9.64
C GLU A 114 9.05 -16.30 10.12
N LYS A 115 9.17 -16.58 11.43
CA LYS A 115 8.76 -17.87 12.01
C LYS A 115 7.31 -18.24 11.76
N LYS A 116 6.43 -17.24 11.61
CA LYS A 116 4.99 -17.42 11.41
C LYS A 116 4.57 -17.28 9.94
N GLY A 117 5.49 -16.96 9.02
CA GLY A 117 5.18 -16.75 7.61
C GLY A 117 4.23 -15.57 7.35
N VAL A 118 4.37 -14.50 8.14
CA VAL A 118 3.49 -13.34 8.10
C VAL A 118 4.24 -12.14 7.55
N GLN A 119 3.59 -11.37 6.68
CA GLN A 119 4.15 -10.14 6.14
C GLN A 119 3.23 -8.96 6.51
N PRO A 120 3.53 -8.19 7.58
CA PRO A 120 2.65 -7.13 8.04
C PRO A 120 2.58 -5.91 7.09
N LEU A 121 3.67 -5.62 6.37
CA LEU A 121 3.81 -4.42 5.56
C LEU A 121 3.33 -4.67 4.13
N GLY A 122 2.34 -3.88 3.70
CA GLY A 122 1.79 -3.92 2.34
C GLY A 122 0.28 -3.81 2.30
N LEU A 123 -0.27 -3.95 1.10
CA LEU A 123 -1.71 -3.92 0.87
C LEU A 123 -2.11 -5.13 0.01
N PRO A 124 -3.29 -5.72 0.27
CA PRO A 124 -3.86 -6.72 -0.61
C PRO A 124 -3.97 -6.20 -2.03
N GLU A 125 -3.74 -7.06 -3.01
CA GLU A 125 -3.79 -6.70 -4.44
C GLU A 125 -5.12 -6.01 -4.80
N LYS A 126 -6.23 -6.48 -4.23
CA LYS A 126 -7.55 -5.87 -4.43
C LYS A 126 -7.60 -4.40 -3.97
N GLN A 127 -7.00 -4.06 -2.84
CA GLN A 127 -6.98 -2.68 -2.34
C GLN A 127 -6.09 -1.78 -3.21
N ILE A 128 -4.95 -2.29 -3.69
CA ILE A 128 -4.11 -1.55 -4.64
C ILE A 128 -4.88 -1.28 -5.93
N LYS A 129 -5.60 -2.28 -6.47
CA LYS A 129 -6.46 -2.11 -7.64
C LYS A 129 -7.56 -1.09 -7.40
N GLU A 130 -8.23 -1.12 -6.25
CA GLU A 130 -9.26 -0.14 -5.90
C GLU A 130 -8.72 1.29 -5.86
N VAL A 131 -7.53 1.49 -5.29
CA VAL A 131 -6.83 2.78 -5.30
C VAL A 131 -6.55 3.24 -6.75
N GLN A 132 -6.01 2.35 -7.58
CA GLN A 132 -5.72 2.65 -8.98
C GLN A 132 -7.00 2.98 -9.77
N ILE A 133 -8.09 2.22 -9.58
CA ILE A 133 -9.39 2.44 -10.24
C ILE A 133 -9.99 3.78 -9.81
N LYS A 134 -9.91 4.13 -8.53
CA LYS A 134 -10.39 5.43 -8.02
C LYS A 134 -9.68 6.58 -8.72
N ASN A 135 -8.37 6.45 -8.94
CA ASN A 135 -7.55 7.45 -9.63
C ASN A 135 -7.69 7.40 -11.16
N ASN A 136 -8.27 6.31 -11.71
CA ASN A 136 -8.31 6.05 -13.14
C ASN A 136 -9.11 7.12 -13.92
N LYS A 137 -10.19 7.67 -13.36
CA LYS A 137 -10.98 8.70 -14.08
C LYS A 137 -10.16 9.93 -14.45
N ASP A 138 -9.30 10.40 -13.55
CA ASP A 138 -8.48 11.58 -13.80
C ASP A 138 -7.23 11.25 -14.63
N LEU A 139 -6.64 10.07 -14.41
CA LEU A 139 -5.57 9.52 -15.25
C LEU A 139 -6.02 9.38 -16.71
N SER A 140 -7.19 8.79 -16.95
CA SER A 140 -7.76 8.61 -18.30
C SER A 140 -7.95 9.94 -19.02
N LYS A 141 -8.47 10.97 -18.33
CA LYS A 141 -8.61 12.31 -18.89
C LYS A 141 -7.25 12.92 -19.27
N LYS A 142 -6.25 12.80 -18.40
CA LYS A 142 -4.88 13.29 -18.67
C LYS A 142 -4.25 12.59 -19.87
N ILE A 143 -4.37 11.26 -19.95
CA ILE A 143 -3.86 10.44 -21.06
C ILE A 143 -4.53 10.85 -22.39
N ILE A 144 -5.86 10.92 -22.43
CA ILE A 144 -6.60 11.32 -23.63
C ILE A 144 -6.24 12.75 -24.06
N TYR A 145 -6.10 13.66 -23.09
CA TYR A 145 -5.66 15.02 -23.36
C TYR A 145 -4.28 15.05 -24.03
N MET A 146 -3.31 14.29 -23.51
CA MET A 146 -1.96 14.21 -24.08
C MET A 146 -1.95 13.59 -25.50
N ILE A 147 -2.80 12.59 -25.76
CA ILE A 147 -2.95 12.01 -27.10
C ILE A 147 -3.50 13.05 -28.08
N ASN A 148 -4.52 13.81 -27.67
CA ASN A 148 -5.20 14.75 -28.56
C ASN A 148 -4.43 16.08 -28.76
N ASN A 149 -3.64 16.51 -27.78
CA ASN A 149 -3.00 17.83 -27.78
C ASN A 149 -1.46 17.75 -27.84
N GLY A 150 -0.87 16.58 -27.65
CA GLY A 150 0.57 16.42 -27.41
C GLY A 150 0.90 16.40 -25.92
N LEU A 151 2.12 15.96 -25.59
CA LEU A 151 2.71 16.09 -24.25
C LEU A 151 3.03 17.56 -23.94
#